data_AF-A0A0K8UZF0-F1
#
_entry.id   AF-A0A0K8UZF0-F1
#
_cell.length_a   1.000
_cell.length_b   1.000
_cell.length_c   1.000
_cell.angle_alpha   90.00
_cell.angle_beta   90.00
_cell.angle_gamma   90.00
#
_symmetry.space_group_name_H-M   'P 1'
#
loop_
_entity.id
_entity.type
_entity.pdbx_description
1 polymer ?
#
loop_
_entity_poly.entity_id
_entity_poly.type
_entity_poly.pdbx_seq_one_letter_code
_entity_poly.pdbx_strand_id
1 'polypeptide(L)'
;SATQKRCLNPHDSRRTPGGSSGGEGALNGAGASLFGIGSDIGGSIRYPSLFCGVFGHKPTGGIISVEGHFPDTKNKNSLSLGPITRFGHDLGVLMQVIAGENASKLDLLIPVETKDIKIFYALGFDGLNGVLHTSPETEIKLAILTALKYLKSRGCEVERASMSDFKNSLEISFGSMTLSADFPYLINTPNPNKKKRNFN
;
A
#
# COMPACT_ATOMS: atom_id res chain seq x y z
N SER A 1 16.05 13.59 -22.62
CA SER A 1 14.88 12.80 -22.17
C SER A 1 14.44 13.32 -20.82
N ALA A 2 13.37 14.12 -20.76
CA ALA A 2 12.87 14.65 -19.49
C ALA A 2 11.94 13.61 -18.86
N THR A 3 12.52 12.59 -18.22
CA THR A 3 11.83 11.90 -17.13
C THR A 3 11.61 12.93 -16.02
N GLN A 4 10.44 12.94 -15.37
CA GLN A 4 10.18 13.81 -14.23
C GLN A 4 11.36 13.73 -13.25
N LYS A 5 11.77 14.88 -12.68
CA LYS A 5 12.81 14.93 -11.64
C LYS A 5 12.42 14.00 -10.47
N ARG A 6 13.43 13.48 -9.77
CA ARG A 6 13.24 12.63 -8.59
C ARG A 6 12.29 13.30 -7.58
N CYS A 7 11.26 12.58 -7.16
CA CYS A 7 10.42 12.98 -6.02
C CYS A 7 11.21 12.80 -4.73
N LEU A 8 11.12 13.76 -3.81
CA LEU A 8 11.87 13.79 -2.56
C LEU A 8 10.93 13.57 -1.37
N ASN A 9 11.43 12.95 -0.32
CA ASN A 9 10.66 12.75 0.90
C ASN A 9 10.44 14.11 1.61
N PRO A 10 9.22 14.43 2.05
CA PRO A 10 8.93 15.72 2.68
C PRO A 10 9.61 15.92 4.04
N HIS A 11 10.00 14.83 4.72
CA HIS A 11 10.65 14.88 6.04
C HIS A 11 12.17 14.97 5.95
N ASP A 12 12.78 14.46 4.87
CA ASP A 12 14.21 14.53 4.61
C ASP A 12 14.49 14.40 3.11
N SER A 13 14.93 15.50 2.47
CA SER A 13 15.16 15.55 1.02
C SER A 13 16.25 14.59 0.51
N ARG A 14 17.07 14.02 1.41
CA ARG A 14 18.08 13.00 1.07
C ARG A 14 17.47 11.61 0.94
N ARG A 15 16.27 11.38 1.49
CA ARG A 15 15.58 10.08 1.52
C ARG A 15 14.62 9.91 0.34
N THR A 16 14.22 8.66 0.10
CA THR A 16 13.17 8.34 -0.88
C THR A 16 11.79 8.53 -0.25
N PRO A 17 10.78 9.06 -0.98
CA PRO A 17 9.40 9.05 -0.53
C PRO A 17 8.75 7.66 -0.65
N GLY A 18 9.47 6.65 -1.15
CA GLY A 18 8.90 5.35 -1.50
C GLY A 18 8.30 5.37 -2.91
N GLY A 19 7.61 4.30 -3.30
CA GLY A 19 7.02 4.22 -4.63
C GLY A 19 6.27 2.91 -4.89
N SER A 20 5.56 2.80 -6.01
CA SER A 20 5.52 3.76 -7.13
C SER A 20 4.72 5.05 -6.88
N SER A 21 3.77 5.07 -5.93
CA SER A 21 2.94 6.25 -5.61
C SER A 21 3.66 7.29 -4.73
N GLY A 22 4.97 7.50 -4.95
CA GLY A 22 5.83 8.36 -4.12
C GLY A 22 5.42 9.83 -4.15
N GLY A 23 4.91 10.32 -5.28
CA GLY A 23 4.38 11.69 -5.40
C GLY A 23 3.19 11.94 -4.48
N GLU A 24 2.24 11.00 -4.44
CA GLU A 24 1.06 11.09 -3.58
C GLU A 24 1.42 11.05 -2.09
N GLY A 25 2.32 10.14 -1.71
CA GLY A 25 2.85 10.09 -0.34
C GLY A 25 3.53 11.41 0.05
N ALA A 26 4.39 11.94 -0.83
CA ALA A 26 5.11 13.17 -0.57
C ALA A 26 4.20 14.40 -0.47
N LEU A 27 3.21 14.55 -1.37
CA LEU A 27 2.26 15.66 -1.33
C LEU A 27 1.40 15.64 -0.07
N ASN A 28 0.87 14.48 0.31
CA ASN A 28 0.06 14.35 1.52
C ASN A 28 0.89 14.58 2.80
N GLY A 29 2.12 14.04 2.84
CA GLY A 29 3.04 14.21 3.96
C GLY A 29 3.54 15.65 4.10
N ALA A 30 3.69 16.38 2.98
CA ALA A 30 4.12 17.78 2.97
C ALA A 30 3.02 18.79 3.35
N GLY A 31 1.77 18.37 3.50
CA GLY A 31 0.69 19.35 3.67
C GLY A 31 -0.06 19.72 2.40
N ALA A 32 0.42 19.31 1.23
CA ALA A 32 0.15 19.94 -0.07
C ALA A 32 -0.99 19.31 -0.88
N SER A 33 -1.57 18.20 -0.40
CA SER A 33 -2.84 17.65 -0.92
C SER A 33 -3.74 17.24 0.25
N LEU A 34 -5.06 17.23 -0.02
CA LEU A 34 -6.07 16.71 0.92
C LEU A 34 -6.04 15.17 0.96
N PHE A 35 -5.91 14.55 -0.21
CA PHE A 35 -5.76 13.12 -0.40
C PHE A 35 -5.04 12.83 -1.72
N GLY A 36 -4.62 11.58 -1.89
CA GLY A 36 -4.06 11.04 -3.12
C GLY A 36 -4.70 9.71 -3.47
N ILE A 37 -4.59 9.31 -4.73
CA ILE A 37 -4.98 7.97 -5.20
C ILE A 37 -3.73 7.27 -5.73
N GLY A 38 -3.36 6.16 -5.08
CA GLY A 38 -2.26 5.33 -5.49
C GLY A 38 -2.72 4.00 -6.09
N SER A 39 -1.77 3.24 -6.59
CA SER A 39 -1.97 1.85 -6.99
C SER A 39 -0.99 0.94 -6.27
N ASP A 40 -1.38 -0.31 -6.00
CA ASP A 40 -0.60 -1.26 -5.18
C ASP A 40 -0.80 -2.69 -5.68
N ILE A 41 0.28 -3.26 -6.21
CA ILE A 41 0.45 -4.69 -6.48
C ILE A 41 1.39 -5.30 -5.43
N GLY A 42 2.49 -4.60 -5.12
CA GLY A 42 3.57 -5.09 -4.25
C GLY A 42 3.89 -4.20 -3.04
N GLY A 43 3.05 -3.18 -2.76
CA GLY A 43 3.26 -2.21 -1.67
C GLY A 43 3.25 -0.76 -2.11
N SER A 44 2.92 -0.45 -3.37
CA SER A 44 3.05 0.88 -3.94
C SER A 44 2.11 1.96 -3.37
N ILE A 45 1.14 1.61 -2.50
CA ILE A 45 0.42 2.55 -1.63
C ILE A 45 1.03 2.55 -0.23
N ARG A 46 1.34 1.36 0.30
CA ARG A 46 1.80 1.15 1.70
C ARG A 46 3.21 1.69 1.97
N TYR A 47 4.16 1.49 1.06
CA TYR A 47 5.53 2.01 1.20
C TYR A 47 5.60 3.53 1.21
N PRO A 48 5.02 4.27 0.23
CA PRO A 48 5.07 5.71 0.29
C PRO A 48 4.31 6.30 1.48
N SER A 49 3.23 5.63 1.93
CA SER A 49 2.52 6.02 3.13
C SER A 49 3.39 5.90 4.38
N LEU A 50 4.06 4.76 4.54
CA LEU A 50 5.01 4.53 5.65
C LEU A 50 6.15 5.55 5.62
N PHE A 51 6.77 5.78 4.46
CA PHE A 51 7.97 6.62 4.36
C PHE A 51 7.66 8.11 4.50
N CYS A 52 6.47 8.55 4.08
CA CYS A 52 6.05 9.95 4.17
C CYS A 52 5.19 10.25 5.40
N GLY A 53 5.00 9.28 6.32
CA GLY A 53 4.27 9.49 7.57
C GLY A 53 2.79 9.80 7.38
N VAL A 54 2.15 9.13 6.42
CA VAL A 54 0.72 9.29 6.09
C VAL A 54 0.01 7.93 6.09
N PHE A 55 -1.32 7.95 6.00
CA PHE A 55 -2.13 6.75 5.97
C PHE A 55 -2.41 6.34 4.52
N GLY A 56 -2.39 5.05 4.24
CA GLY A 56 -2.73 4.53 2.91
C GLY A 56 -3.43 3.19 3.01
N HIS A 57 -4.47 3.00 2.21
CA HIS A 57 -5.27 1.79 2.21
C HIS A 57 -5.17 1.06 0.87
N LYS A 58 -4.71 -0.19 0.90
CA LYS A 58 -4.80 -1.11 -0.23
C LYS A 58 -6.04 -1.99 -0.04
N PRO A 59 -7.17 -1.71 -0.71
CA PRO A 59 -8.37 -2.51 -0.56
C PRO A 59 -8.20 -3.92 -1.13
N THR A 60 -9.19 -4.76 -0.84
CA THR A 60 -9.37 -6.06 -1.49
C THR A 60 -9.43 -5.87 -3.01
N GLY A 61 -8.75 -6.76 -3.75
CA GLY A 61 -8.75 -6.72 -5.22
C GLY A 61 -10.17 -6.83 -5.78
N GLY A 62 -10.44 -6.08 -6.84
CA GLY A 62 -11.76 -6.04 -7.49
C GLY A 62 -12.81 -5.15 -6.82
N ILE A 63 -12.54 -4.56 -5.63
CA ILE A 63 -13.45 -3.59 -5.00
C ILE A 63 -13.50 -2.27 -5.77
N ILE A 64 -12.36 -1.79 -6.25
CA ILE A 64 -12.27 -0.58 -7.07
C ILE A 64 -11.94 -1.00 -8.49
N SER A 65 -12.68 -0.47 -9.47
CA SER A 65 -12.37 -0.69 -10.88
C SER A 65 -11.01 -0.08 -11.20
N VAL A 66 -10.14 -0.90 -11.82
CA VAL A 66 -8.85 -0.46 -12.37
C VAL A 66 -8.96 -0.10 -13.85
N GLU A 67 -10.17 0.03 -14.38
CA GLU A 67 -10.39 0.47 -15.76
C GLU A 67 -9.76 1.85 -16.01
N GLY A 68 -9.05 1.99 -17.12
CA GLY A 68 -8.32 3.22 -17.46
C GLY A 68 -7.01 3.43 -16.69
N HIS A 69 -6.67 2.58 -15.71
CA HIS A 69 -5.37 2.64 -15.05
C HIS A 69 -4.23 2.19 -15.99
N PHE A 70 -3.09 2.86 -15.92
CA PHE A 70 -1.87 2.48 -16.65
C PHE A 70 -0.69 2.28 -15.69
N PRO A 71 0.10 1.19 -15.81
CA PRO A 71 -0.11 0.08 -16.75
C PRO A 71 -1.36 -0.73 -16.39
N ASP A 72 -2.01 -1.29 -17.42
CA ASP A 72 -3.12 -2.22 -17.20
C ASP A 72 -2.57 -3.59 -16.75
N THR A 73 -3.43 -4.41 -16.16
CA THR A 73 -3.13 -5.80 -15.79
C THR A 73 -4.29 -6.70 -16.24
N LYS A 74 -3.96 -7.89 -16.73
CA LYS A 74 -4.98 -8.91 -17.05
C LYS A 74 -5.62 -9.43 -15.76
N ASN A 75 -4.88 -9.48 -14.66
CA ASN A 75 -5.42 -9.85 -13.36
C ASN A 75 -5.88 -8.59 -12.59
N LYS A 76 -7.13 -8.20 -12.84
CA LYS A 76 -7.79 -7.06 -12.18
C LYS A 76 -7.85 -7.16 -10.65
N ASN A 77 -7.63 -8.35 -10.07
CA ASN A 77 -7.61 -8.57 -8.62
C ASN A 77 -6.21 -8.41 -8.00
N SER A 78 -5.15 -8.44 -8.79
CA SER A 78 -3.77 -8.29 -8.31
C SER A 78 -3.32 -6.84 -8.16
N LEU A 79 -3.95 -5.93 -8.91
CA LEU A 79 -3.75 -4.49 -8.80
C LEU A 79 -4.94 -3.88 -8.05
N SER A 80 -4.67 -3.16 -6.96
CA SER A 80 -5.68 -2.35 -6.29
C SER A 80 -5.34 -0.87 -6.42
N LEU A 81 -6.35 -0.05 -6.69
CA LEU A 81 -6.28 1.39 -6.42
C LEU A 81 -6.67 1.65 -4.97
N GLY A 82 -6.25 2.77 -4.39
CA GLY A 82 -6.68 3.11 -3.04
C GLY A 82 -6.21 4.49 -2.57
N PRO A 83 -6.81 5.00 -1.49
CA PRO A 83 -6.53 6.35 -1.01
C PRO A 83 -5.25 6.41 -0.19
N ILE A 84 -4.59 7.57 -0.27
CA ILE A 84 -3.52 8.02 0.62
C ILE A 84 -3.99 9.33 1.26
N THR A 85 -3.95 9.44 2.59
CA THR A 85 -4.50 10.58 3.33
C THR A 85 -3.62 10.95 4.52
N ARG A 86 -3.71 12.21 4.95
CA ARG A 86 -3.02 12.66 6.17
C ARG A 86 -3.65 12.13 7.44
N PHE A 87 -4.96 11.90 7.43
CA PHE A 87 -5.70 11.41 8.59
C PHE A 87 -6.34 10.06 8.31
N GLY A 88 -6.22 9.14 9.27
CA GLY A 88 -6.74 7.77 9.12
C GLY A 88 -8.26 7.70 8.97
N HIS A 89 -9.00 8.65 9.58
CA HIS A 89 -10.46 8.69 9.48
C HIS A 89 -10.97 9.02 8.06
N ASP A 90 -10.14 9.64 7.22
CA ASP A 90 -10.52 9.98 5.83
C ASP A 90 -10.51 8.75 4.91
N LEU A 91 -9.80 7.67 5.28
CA LEU A 91 -9.69 6.48 4.45
C LEU A 91 -11.05 5.84 4.18
N GLY A 92 -11.90 5.70 5.19
CA GLY A 92 -13.21 5.06 5.06
C GLY A 92 -14.14 5.85 4.13
N VAL A 93 -14.19 7.17 4.30
CA VAL A 93 -15.02 8.07 3.47
C VAL A 93 -14.56 8.04 2.02
N LEU A 94 -13.25 8.17 1.77
CA LEU A 94 -12.73 8.13 0.41
C LEU A 94 -12.94 6.76 -0.24
N MET A 95 -12.77 5.67 0.51
CA MET A 95 -13.07 4.33 0.02
C MET A 95 -14.51 4.19 -0.42
N GLN A 96 -15.47 4.72 0.35
CA GLN A 96 -16.89 4.70 -0.01
C GLN A 96 -17.16 5.43 -1.33
N VAL A 97 -16.47 6.55 -1.58
CA VAL A 97 -16.61 7.33 -2.81
C VAL A 97 -15.99 6.62 -4.01
N ILE A 98 -14.75 6.16 -3.89
CA ILE A 98 -14.00 5.59 -5.03
C ILE A 98 -14.41 4.16 -5.38
N ALA A 99 -15.10 3.45 -4.49
CA ALA A 99 -15.65 2.12 -4.77
C ALA A 99 -16.80 2.14 -5.78
N GLY A 100 -17.41 3.30 -6.03
CA GLY A 100 -18.48 3.45 -7.03
C GLY A 100 -19.64 2.49 -6.78
N GLU A 101 -19.98 1.66 -7.77
CA GLU A 101 -21.06 0.66 -7.65
C GLU A 101 -20.82 -0.37 -6.53
N ASN A 102 -19.57 -0.61 -6.16
CA ASN A 102 -19.21 -1.53 -5.08
C ASN A 102 -19.29 -0.87 -3.69
N ALA A 103 -19.65 0.41 -3.58
CA ALA A 103 -19.78 1.10 -2.30
C ALA A 103 -20.76 0.39 -1.35
N SER A 104 -21.84 -0.19 -1.87
CA SER A 104 -22.81 -0.97 -1.08
C SER A 104 -22.26 -2.27 -0.49
N LYS A 105 -21.08 -2.72 -0.95
CA LYS A 105 -20.37 -3.90 -0.42
C LYS A 105 -19.43 -3.54 0.73
N LEU A 106 -19.34 -2.26 1.09
CA LEU A 106 -18.40 -1.73 2.07
C LEU A 106 -19.15 -1.18 3.29
N ASP A 107 -18.89 -1.77 4.44
CA ASP A 107 -19.41 -1.30 5.73
C ASP A 107 -18.37 -0.47 6.49
N LEU A 108 -17.60 0.35 5.77
CA LEU A 108 -16.43 1.07 6.32
C LEU A 108 -16.79 2.26 7.22
N LEU A 109 -18.04 2.74 7.15
CA LEU A 109 -18.52 3.86 7.96
C LEU A 109 -19.29 3.39 9.21
N ILE A 110 -19.47 2.09 9.37
CA ILE A 110 -20.11 1.49 10.55
C ILE A 110 -19.03 1.34 11.63
N PRO A 111 -19.19 1.95 12.81
CA PRO A 111 -18.24 1.78 13.90
C PRO A 111 -18.12 0.31 14.31
N VAL A 112 -16.89 -0.16 14.49
CA VAL A 112 -16.61 -1.50 15.03
C VAL A 112 -16.25 -1.36 16.50
N GLU A 113 -16.87 -2.17 17.34
CA GLU A 113 -16.57 -2.26 18.76
C GLU A 113 -15.19 -2.90 18.96
N THR A 114 -14.29 -2.23 19.69
CA THR A 114 -12.88 -2.67 19.81
C THR A 114 -12.71 -4.01 20.51
N LYS A 115 -13.66 -4.39 21.37
CA LYS A 115 -13.70 -5.69 22.06
C LYS A 115 -13.90 -6.88 21.12
N ASP A 116 -14.50 -6.66 19.95
CA ASP A 116 -14.79 -7.72 18.98
C ASP A 116 -13.59 -7.97 18.04
N ILE A 117 -12.50 -7.22 18.23
CA ILE A 117 -11.31 -7.28 17.39
C ILE A 117 -10.21 -8.08 18.09
N LYS A 118 -9.85 -9.21 17.48
CA LYS A 118 -8.62 -9.96 17.81
C LYS A 118 -7.49 -9.53 16.88
N ILE A 119 -6.40 -9.06 17.48
CA ILE A 119 -5.22 -8.55 16.76
C ILE A 119 -4.13 -9.61 16.76
N PHE A 120 -3.72 -10.02 15.57
CA PHE A 120 -2.55 -10.88 15.36
C PHE A 120 -1.37 -10.04 14.86
N TYR A 121 -0.19 -10.21 15.46
CA TYR A 121 1.00 -9.42 15.08
C TYR A 121 2.24 -10.28 14.83
N ALA A 122 3.15 -9.78 14.00
CA ALA A 122 4.45 -10.38 13.73
C ALA A 122 5.55 -9.31 13.83
N LEU A 123 6.74 -9.70 14.28
CA LEU A 123 7.93 -8.83 14.36
C LEU A 123 9.02 -9.22 13.34
N GLY A 124 8.65 -10.07 12.39
CA GLY A 124 9.50 -10.69 11.40
C GLY A 124 8.79 -11.91 10.80
N PHE A 125 9.46 -12.58 9.88
CA PHE A 125 8.98 -13.82 9.28
C PHE A 125 9.75 -15.01 9.83
N ASP A 126 9.10 -16.17 9.86
CA ASP A 126 9.74 -17.44 10.17
C ASP A 126 10.23 -18.13 8.88
N GLY A 127 11.18 -19.06 9.00
CA GLY A 127 11.66 -19.87 7.86
C GLY A 127 12.49 -19.07 6.84
N LEU A 128 12.42 -19.48 5.56
CA LEU A 128 13.22 -18.89 4.48
C LEU A 128 12.89 -17.41 4.24
N ASN A 129 11.62 -17.03 4.40
CA ASN A 129 11.20 -15.64 4.46
C ASN A 129 11.92 -14.82 5.54
N GLY A 130 12.20 -15.39 6.72
CA GLY A 130 12.97 -14.71 7.77
C GLY A 130 14.43 -14.44 7.40
N VAL A 131 14.97 -15.22 6.45
CA VAL A 131 16.34 -15.07 5.94
C VAL A 131 16.38 -14.11 4.74
N LEU A 132 15.38 -14.19 3.86
CA LEU A 132 15.31 -13.37 2.64
C LEU A 132 14.75 -11.97 2.89
N HIS A 133 13.96 -11.77 3.95
CA HIS A 133 13.50 -10.45 4.35
C HIS A 133 14.46 -9.80 5.33
N THR A 134 14.75 -8.52 5.12
CA THR A 134 15.39 -7.70 6.14
C THR A 134 14.48 -7.64 7.36
N SER A 135 14.99 -8.08 8.52
CA SER A 135 14.25 -7.96 9.77
C SER A 135 13.90 -6.50 10.02
N PRO A 136 12.68 -6.17 10.50
CA PRO A 136 12.34 -4.81 10.84
C PRO A 136 13.35 -4.22 11.83
N GLU A 137 13.72 -2.97 11.60
CA GLU A 137 14.58 -2.24 12.54
C GLU A 137 13.93 -2.17 13.93
N THR A 138 14.76 -2.00 14.96
CA THR A 138 14.30 -1.96 16.35
C THR A 138 13.24 -0.89 16.57
N GLU A 139 13.35 0.27 15.93
CA GLU A 139 12.37 1.35 16.04
C GLU A 139 10.99 0.94 15.50
N ILE A 140 10.95 0.22 14.37
CA ILE A 140 9.70 -0.31 13.80
C ILE A 140 9.07 -1.34 14.76
N LYS A 141 9.89 -2.23 15.33
CA LYS A 141 9.41 -3.20 16.32
C LYS A 141 8.82 -2.51 17.56
N LEU A 142 9.49 -1.47 18.06
CA LEU A 142 9.00 -0.68 19.19
C LEU A 142 7.70 0.07 18.87
N ALA A 143 7.56 0.62 17.65
CA ALA A 143 6.32 1.25 17.20
C ALA A 143 5.15 0.25 17.17
N ILE A 144 5.37 -0.95 16.64
CA ILE A 144 4.38 -2.04 16.66
C ILE A 144 3.99 -2.38 18.10
N LEU A 145 4.96 -2.65 18.97
CA LEU A 145 4.70 -2.99 20.38
C LEU A 145 3.94 -1.88 21.13
N THR A 146 4.22 -0.63 20.82
CA THR A 146 3.52 0.53 21.39
C THR A 146 2.05 0.57 20.94
N ALA A 147 1.78 0.34 19.65
CA ALA A 147 0.43 0.24 19.12
C ALA A 147 -0.34 -0.93 19.75
N LEU A 148 0.29 -2.09 19.92
CA LEU A 148 -0.33 -3.26 20.56
C LEU A 148 -0.66 -3.00 22.03
N LYS A 149 0.21 -2.32 22.77
CA LYS A 149 -0.07 -1.90 24.16
C LYS A 149 -1.29 -1.00 24.21
N TYR A 150 -1.39 -0.03 23.29
CA TYR A 150 -2.55 0.85 23.19
C TYR A 150 -3.84 0.07 22.88
N LEU A 151 -3.83 -0.79 21.86
CA LEU A 151 -5.00 -1.60 21.48
C LEU A 151 -5.44 -2.54 22.61
N LYS A 152 -4.49 -3.18 23.30
CA LYS A 152 -4.78 -4.02 24.47
C LYS A 152 -5.44 -3.21 25.60
N SER A 153 -5.02 -1.96 25.83
CA SER A 153 -5.67 -1.07 26.80
C SER A 153 -7.09 -0.65 26.40
N ARG A 154 -7.47 -0.82 25.13
CA ARG A 154 -8.83 -0.62 24.59
C ARG A 154 -9.68 -1.89 24.54
N GLY A 155 -9.20 -2.98 25.15
CA GLY A 155 -9.94 -4.25 25.25
C GLY A 155 -9.74 -5.22 24.09
N CYS A 156 -8.84 -4.93 23.14
CA CYS A 156 -8.52 -5.88 22.07
C CYS A 156 -7.70 -7.06 22.63
N GLU A 157 -8.04 -8.28 22.21
CA GLU A 157 -7.17 -9.43 22.40
C GLU A 157 -5.97 -9.31 21.44
N VAL A 158 -4.75 -9.58 21.93
CA VAL A 158 -3.53 -9.48 21.13
C VAL A 158 -2.74 -10.77 21.24
N GLU A 159 -2.44 -11.37 20.08
CA GLU A 159 -1.70 -12.63 19.98
C GLU A 159 -0.58 -12.52 18.93
N ARG A 160 0.57 -13.13 19.20
CA ARG A 160 1.63 -13.21 18.21
C ARG A 160 1.25 -14.24 17.15
N ALA A 161 1.21 -13.84 15.89
CA ALA A 161 0.91 -14.71 14.77
C ALA A 161 2.04 -15.74 14.57
N SER A 162 1.66 -17.01 14.41
CA SER A 162 2.52 -18.02 13.78
C SER A 162 2.21 -18.01 12.29
N MET A 163 3.20 -17.65 11.46
CA MET A 163 3.02 -17.53 10.00
C MET A 163 3.70 -18.67 9.25
N SER A 164 3.67 -19.89 9.82
CA SER A 164 4.36 -21.05 9.26
C SER A 164 3.90 -21.41 7.85
N ASP A 165 2.64 -21.19 7.53
CA ASP A 165 2.07 -21.51 6.21
C ASP A 165 2.46 -20.47 5.15
N PHE A 166 2.93 -19.30 5.59
CA PHE A 166 3.41 -18.23 4.73
C PHE A 166 4.91 -18.29 4.49
N LYS A 167 5.62 -19.33 4.95
CA LYS A 167 7.10 -19.44 4.83
C LYS A 167 7.64 -19.27 3.41
N ASN A 168 6.86 -19.66 2.40
CA ASN A 168 7.24 -19.63 0.98
C ASN A 168 6.45 -18.55 0.19
N SER A 169 5.79 -17.63 0.88
CA SER A 169 4.88 -16.68 0.24
C SER A 169 5.57 -15.70 -0.70
N LEU A 170 6.85 -15.39 -0.45
CA LEU A 170 7.65 -14.59 -1.38
C LEU A 170 7.92 -15.33 -2.67
N GLU A 171 8.40 -16.57 -2.60
CA GLU A 171 8.71 -17.38 -3.78
C GLU A 171 7.46 -17.61 -4.61
N ILE A 172 6.32 -17.84 -3.96
CA ILE A 172 5.02 -17.96 -4.63
C ILE A 172 4.62 -16.63 -5.27
N SER A 173 4.77 -15.50 -4.57
CA SER A 173 4.38 -14.19 -5.09
C SER A 173 5.28 -13.75 -6.26
N PHE A 174 6.60 -13.91 -6.11
CA PHE A 174 7.57 -13.64 -7.16
C PHE A 174 7.40 -14.61 -8.33
N GLY A 175 7.22 -15.90 -8.07
CA GLY A 175 6.96 -16.91 -9.10
C GLY A 175 5.67 -16.63 -9.86
N SER A 176 4.59 -16.30 -9.15
CA SER A 176 3.31 -15.90 -9.77
C SER A 176 3.47 -14.61 -10.59
N MET A 177 4.24 -13.65 -10.10
CA MET A 177 4.51 -12.40 -10.82
C MET A 177 5.36 -12.66 -12.07
N THR A 178 6.46 -13.38 -11.98
CA THR A 178 7.35 -13.68 -13.12
C THR A 178 6.70 -14.58 -14.16
N LEU A 179 5.86 -15.54 -13.74
CA LEU A 179 5.06 -16.38 -14.62
C LEU A 179 3.83 -15.65 -15.18
N SER A 180 3.46 -14.49 -14.64
CA SER A 180 2.42 -13.68 -15.23
C SER A 180 2.91 -13.18 -16.59
N ALA A 181 2.11 -13.41 -17.63
CA ALA A 181 2.37 -12.88 -18.96
C ALA A 181 2.44 -11.33 -18.99
N ASP A 182 2.07 -10.68 -17.89
CA ASP A 182 2.03 -9.24 -17.71
C ASP A 182 3.32 -8.67 -17.13
N PHE A 183 4.23 -9.47 -16.55
CA PHE A 183 5.44 -8.93 -15.92
C PHE A 183 6.34 -8.15 -16.89
N PRO A 184 6.63 -8.64 -18.11
CA PRO A 184 7.32 -7.84 -19.12
C PRO A 184 6.54 -6.56 -19.48
N TYR A 185 5.21 -6.61 -19.51
CA TYR A 185 4.37 -5.45 -19.81
C TYR A 185 4.43 -4.40 -18.69
N LEU A 186 4.35 -4.81 -17.42
CA LEU A 186 4.39 -3.95 -16.24
C LEU A 186 5.73 -3.22 -16.08
N ILE A 187 6.84 -3.84 -16.51
CA ILE A 187 8.19 -3.26 -16.36
C ILE A 187 8.68 -2.52 -17.61
N ASN A 188 8.24 -2.92 -18.82
CA ASN A 188 8.81 -2.40 -20.08
C ASN A 188 7.87 -1.56 -20.96
N THR A 189 6.60 -1.28 -20.59
CA THR A 189 5.75 -0.46 -21.47
C THR A 189 5.90 1.05 -21.27
N PRO A 190 6.25 1.82 -22.33
CA PRO A 190 6.09 3.26 -22.32
C PRO A 190 4.59 3.61 -22.39
N ASN A 191 4.15 4.54 -21.54
CA ASN A 191 2.77 5.04 -21.50
C ASN A 191 2.29 5.50 -22.90
N PRO A 192 1.26 4.86 -23.50
CA PRO A 192 0.76 5.19 -24.84
C PRO A 192 0.06 6.57 -24.90
N ASN A 193 -0.34 7.13 -23.77
CA ASN A 193 -0.92 8.48 -23.67
C ASN A 193 0.14 9.60 -23.59
N LYS A 194 1.44 9.27 -23.62
CA LYS A 194 2.47 10.30 -23.84
C LYS A 194 2.38 10.77 -25.30
N LYS A 195 1.65 11.88 -25.54
CA LYS A 195 1.79 12.64 -26.79
C LYS A 195 3.29 12.86 -27.05
N LYS A 196 3.81 12.32 -28.17
CA LYS A 196 5.11 12.72 -28.69
C LYS A 196 5.00 14.22 -28.98
N ARG A 197 5.60 15.05 -28.12
CA ARG A 197 5.85 16.45 -28.46
C ARG A 197 6.89 16.45 -29.56
N ASN A 198 6.43 16.57 -30.81
CA ASN A 198 7.29 16.90 -31.93
C ASN A 198 7.78 18.33 -31.67
N PHE A 199 9.07 18.47 -31.35
CA PHE A 199 9.74 19.76 -31.42
C PHE A 199 10.16 19.94 -32.89
N ASN A 200 9.59 20.94 -33.55
CA ASN A 200 10.22 21.58 -34.71
C ASN A 200 11.34 22.50 -34.20
#